data_AF-A0AAE3GPK0-F1
#
_entry.id   AF-A0AAE3GPK0-F1
#
_cell.length_a   1.000
_cell.length_b   1.000
_cell.length_c   1.000
_cell.angle_alpha   90.00
_cell.angle_beta   90.00
_cell.angle_gamma   90.00
#
_symmetry.space_group_name_H-M   'P 1'
#
loop_
_entity.id
_entity.type
_entity.pdbx_description
1 polymer ?
#
loop_
_entity_poly.entity_id
_entity_poly.type
_entity_poly.pdbx_seq_one_letter_code
_entity_poly.pdbx_strand_id
1 'polypeptide(L)'
;MQLTTPPIIYPSSDDQPMADSTIQYKLITKIKEGCELLYKNDENVFVAADLLWYPVEGNSTISQAPDVMVIFGRPKNDRRSYLQWQEDRIAPQVVFEIRSFNDSQTKMNRKFSFYNRHGVEEYYLYDPQENELIGWQRIEGFLEVIEVMSGWVSPRLGVRFELGEDGLEIYRPDGQKFLSYLELEEQQQLAQQRAEHEAQRAENEARRAENEARRAENEAQRAEHEAQRAERLAAKLRELNIDPDSI
;
A
#
# COMPACT_ATOMS: atom_id res chain seq x y z
N MET A 1 39.03 39.38 -20.47
CA MET A 1 37.64 38.91 -20.71
C MET A 1 37.48 37.58 -19.99
N GLN A 2 36.70 37.54 -18.92
CA GLN A 2 36.26 36.27 -18.34
C GLN A 2 35.26 35.66 -19.32
N LEU A 3 35.68 34.60 -20.02
CA LEU A 3 34.77 33.79 -20.82
C LEU A 3 33.88 33.02 -19.85
N THR A 4 32.67 33.52 -19.62
CA THR A 4 31.64 32.75 -18.91
C THR A 4 31.11 31.71 -19.90
N THR A 5 31.47 30.44 -19.69
CA THR A 5 30.89 29.32 -20.42
C THR A 5 29.37 29.37 -20.25
N PRO A 6 28.57 29.21 -21.34
CA PRO A 6 27.12 29.18 -21.22
C PRO A 6 26.69 28.07 -20.25
N PRO A 7 25.64 28.30 -19.45
CA PRO A 7 25.16 27.32 -18.48
C PRO A 7 24.75 26.03 -19.19
N ILE A 8 25.21 24.89 -18.65
CA ILE A 8 24.85 23.57 -19.15
C ILE A 8 23.37 23.32 -18.84
N ILE A 9 22.63 22.92 -19.87
CA ILE A 9 21.22 22.55 -19.75
C ILE A 9 21.12 21.06 -19.44
N TYR A 10 20.33 20.72 -18.42
CA TYR A 10 19.92 19.36 -18.09
C TYR A 10 18.48 19.17 -18.57
N PRO A 11 18.25 18.41 -19.65
CA PRO A 11 16.90 18.09 -20.10
C PRO A 11 16.06 17.40 -19.02
N SER A 12 14.75 17.59 -19.06
CA SER A 12 13.80 16.86 -18.21
C SER A 12 13.08 15.74 -18.95
N SER A 13 13.51 15.42 -20.17
CA SER A 13 13.01 14.33 -21.01
C SER A 13 14.13 13.85 -21.92
N ASP A 14 14.10 12.57 -22.28
CA ASP A 14 14.98 11.88 -23.22
C ASP A 14 14.26 11.55 -24.56
N ASP A 15 13.10 12.18 -24.79
CA ASP A 15 12.20 11.94 -25.93
C ASP A 15 11.71 10.47 -26.05
N GLN A 16 11.86 9.65 -25.00
CA GLN A 16 11.29 8.31 -24.91
C GLN A 16 9.91 8.34 -24.25
N PRO A 17 9.04 7.35 -24.52
CA PRO A 17 7.83 7.17 -23.73
C PRO A 17 8.19 6.72 -22.31
N MET A 18 7.33 7.06 -21.34
CA MET A 18 7.47 6.60 -19.96
C MET A 18 7.41 5.07 -19.80
N ALA A 19 6.72 4.39 -20.70
CA ALA A 19 6.64 2.93 -20.74
C ALA A 19 6.43 2.42 -22.17
N ASP A 20 7.02 1.29 -22.49
CA ASP A 20 6.93 0.63 -23.81
C ASP A 20 5.65 -0.21 -23.96
N SER A 21 4.97 -0.55 -22.85
CA SER A 21 3.73 -1.34 -22.87
C SER A 21 2.78 -1.02 -21.71
N THR A 22 1.52 -1.41 -21.86
CA THR A 22 0.50 -1.28 -20.79
C THR A 22 0.80 -2.17 -19.58
N ILE A 23 1.47 -3.31 -19.78
CA ILE A 23 1.92 -4.19 -18.69
C ILE A 23 3.01 -3.49 -17.88
N GLN A 24 4.01 -2.93 -18.57
CA GLN A 24 5.09 -2.18 -17.93
C GLN A 24 4.54 -1.00 -17.12
N TYR A 25 3.68 -0.18 -17.74
CA TYR A 25 3.04 0.96 -17.06
C TYR A 25 2.28 0.54 -15.78
N LYS A 26 1.50 -0.54 -15.85
CA LYS A 26 0.76 -1.07 -14.69
C LYS A 26 1.69 -1.51 -13.55
N LEU A 27 2.82 -2.14 -13.87
CA LEU A 27 3.80 -2.57 -12.87
C LEU A 27 4.54 -1.37 -12.26
N ILE A 28 4.98 -0.42 -13.09
CA ILE A 28 5.62 0.82 -12.62
C ILE A 28 4.72 1.56 -11.64
N THR A 29 3.46 1.80 -12.04
CA THR A 29 2.50 2.51 -11.18
C THR A 29 2.20 1.74 -9.89
N LYS A 30 2.01 0.42 -9.95
CA LYS A 30 1.80 -0.43 -8.76
C LYS A 30 2.98 -0.36 -7.78
N ILE A 31 4.21 -0.42 -8.29
CA ILE A 31 5.42 -0.40 -7.47
C ILE A 31 5.66 1.00 -6.89
N LYS A 32 5.56 2.05 -7.71
CA LYS A 32 5.71 3.44 -7.29
C LYS A 32 4.71 3.80 -6.21
N GLU A 33 3.41 3.57 -6.44
CA GLU A 33 2.37 3.90 -5.47
C GLU A 33 2.41 2.98 -4.24
N GLY A 34 2.84 1.73 -4.39
CA GLY A 34 3.12 0.84 -3.25
C GLY A 34 4.23 1.39 -2.34
N CYS A 35 5.32 1.91 -2.93
CA CYS A 35 6.40 2.56 -2.18
C CYS A 35 5.95 3.90 -1.55
N GLU A 36 5.15 4.70 -2.26
CA GLU A 36 4.57 5.93 -1.69
C GLU A 36 3.69 5.62 -0.48
N LEU A 37 2.85 4.59 -0.59
CA LEU A 37 2.00 4.16 0.51
C LEU A 37 2.81 3.64 1.70
N LEU A 38 3.90 2.91 1.44
CA LEU A 38 4.82 2.42 2.47
C LEU A 38 5.43 3.57 3.29
N TYR A 39 5.76 4.69 2.64
CA TYR A 39 6.37 5.86 3.25
C TYR A 39 5.45 7.08 3.33
N LYS A 40 4.12 6.86 3.35
CA LYS A 40 3.14 7.96 3.33
C LYS A 40 3.27 8.95 4.48
N ASN A 41 3.82 8.49 5.61
CA ASN A 41 3.97 9.26 6.84
C ASN A 41 5.44 9.72 7.06
N ASP A 42 6.34 9.40 6.13
CA ASP A 42 7.73 9.84 6.18
C ASP A 42 7.98 10.85 5.05
N GLU A 43 7.99 12.13 5.42
CA GLU A 43 8.23 13.24 4.51
C GLU A 43 9.64 13.23 3.90
N ASN A 44 10.58 12.48 4.48
CA ASN A 44 11.98 12.41 4.04
C ASN A 44 12.29 11.17 3.17
N VAL A 45 11.27 10.55 2.60
CA VAL A 45 11.44 9.52 1.57
C VAL A 45 10.75 9.96 0.28
N PHE A 46 11.57 10.28 -0.72
CA PHE A 46 11.13 10.63 -2.06
C PHE A 46 11.02 9.36 -2.90
N VAL A 47 9.91 9.21 -3.61
CA VAL A 47 9.69 8.11 -4.57
C VAL A 47 9.34 8.75 -5.90
N ALA A 48 9.96 8.28 -6.97
CA ALA A 48 9.69 8.76 -8.32
C ALA A 48 9.65 7.60 -9.31
N ALA A 49 8.98 7.83 -10.43
CA ALA A 49 9.00 6.94 -11.58
C ALA A 49 9.37 7.76 -12.82
N ASP A 50 10.17 7.18 -13.71
CA ASP A 50 10.58 7.77 -14.99
C ASP A 50 11.08 9.22 -14.89
N LEU A 51 11.83 9.51 -13.83
CA LEU A 51 12.39 10.83 -13.58
C LEU A 51 13.90 10.80 -13.87
N LEU A 52 14.35 11.62 -14.83
CA LEU A 52 15.77 11.69 -15.19
C LEU A 52 16.64 12.05 -13.98
N TRP A 53 17.55 11.13 -13.64
CA TRP A 53 18.58 11.31 -12.63
C TRP A 53 19.92 11.64 -13.27
N TYR A 54 20.52 12.74 -12.83
CA TYR A 54 21.85 13.20 -13.19
C TYR A 54 22.80 13.07 -11.99
N PRO A 55 23.72 12.08 -11.98
CA PRO A 55 24.66 11.90 -10.87
C PRO A 55 25.89 12.82 -10.93
N VAL A 56 26.19 13.43 -12.09
CA VAL A 56 27.42 14.20 -12.32
C VAL A 56 27.11 15.64 -12.74
N GLU A 57 27.52 16.59 -11.91
CA GLU A 57 27.46 18.02 -12.24
C GLU A 57 28.46 18.33 -13.37
N GLY A 58 28.02 19.15 -14.32
CA GLY A 58 28.79 19.58 -15.48
C GLY A 58 28.69 18.64 -16.68
N ASN A 59 27.89 17.56 -16.63
CA ASN A 59 27.74 16.64 -17.75
C ASN A 59 26.31 16.09 -17.88
N SER A 60 25.53 16.71 -18.76
CA SER A 60 24.13 16.32 -19.02
C SER A 60 23.96 15.08 -19.91
N THR A 61 25.05 14.43 -20.35
CA THR A 61 24.94 13.15 -21.10
C THR A 61 25.01 11.93 -20.19
N ILE A 62 25.36 12.11 -18.91
CA ILE A 62 25.36 11.05 -17.90
C ILE A 62 24.05 11.15 -17.13
N SER A 63 23.06 10.38 -17.58
CA SER A 63 21.77 10.29 -16.92
C SER A 63 21.11 8.94 -17.12
N GLN A 64 20.17 8.64 -16.23
CA GLN A 64 19.27 7.48 -16.35
C GLN A 64 17.93 7.88 -15.75
N ALA A 65 16.82 7.49 -16.40
CA ALA A 65 15.50 7.48 -15.78
C ALA A 65 15.22 6.03 -15.36
N PRO A 66 15.22 5.71 -14.05
CA PRO A 66 14.74 4.42 -13.57
C PRO A 66 13.22 4.35 -13.62
N ASP A 67 12.68 3.17 -13.90
CA ASP A 67 11.23 2.93 -13.90
C ASP A 67 10.61 3.30 -12.55
N VAL A 68 11.23 2.90 -11.44
CA VAL A 68 10.94 3.43 -10.09
C VAL A 68 12.23 3.61 -9.32
N MET A 69 12.33 4.70 -8.56
CA MET A 69 13.43 4.93 -7.63
C MET A 69 12.94 5.42 -6.27
N VAL A 70 13.58 4.95 -5.20
CA VAL A 70 13.33 5.34 -3.81
C VAL A 70 14.58 6.00 -3.25
N ILE A 71 14.39 7.21 -2.72
CA ILE A 71 15.45 8.04 -2.17
C ILE A 71 15.15 8.38 -0.71
N PHE A 72 15.93 7.80 0.20
CA PHE A 72 15.89 8.11 1.62
C PHE A 72 16.68 9.38 1.94
N GLY A 73 16.16 10.18 2.87
CA GLY A 73 16.75 11.45 3.31
C GLY A 73 16.43 12.63 2.41
N ARG A 74 15.45 12.50 1.49
CA ARG A 74 15.03 13.57 0.58
C ARG A 74 13.53 13.87 0.74
N PRO A 75 13.13 15.16 0.73
CA PRO A 75 11.74 15.55 0.86
C PRO A 75 10.91 15.12 -0.37
N LYS A 76 9.59 15.02 -0.23
CA LYS A 76 8.66 14.62 -1.31
C LYS A 76 8.42 15.65 -2.42
N ASN A 77 9.02 16.84 -2.35
CA ASN A 77 8.74 17.97 -3.26
C ASN A 77 8.85 17.62 -4.76
N ASP A 78 8.04 18.25 -5.59
CA ASP A 78 8.09 18.07 -7.05
C ASP A 78 9.41 18.55 -7.64
N ARG A 79 9.90 17.81 -8.65
CA ARG A 79 11.08 18.19 -9.45
C ARG A 79 10.98 17.66 -10.86
N ARG A 80 11.56 18.38 -11.82
CA ARG A 80 11.58 18.00 -13.24
C ARG A 80 12.68 16.98 -13.57
N SER A 81 13.73 16.94 -12.75
CA SER A 81 14.83 15.99 -12.84
C SER A 81 15.47 15.88 -11.46
N TYR A 82 16.10 14.74 -11.17
CA TYR A 82 16.85 14.52 -9.94
C TYR A 82 18.33 14.89 -10.17
N LEU A 83 18.71 16.12 -9.81
CA LEU A 83 20.08 16.63 -9.94
C LEU A 83 20.84 16.34 -8.65
N GLN A 84 21.65 15.27 -8.61
CA GLN A 84 22.20 14.74 -7.36
C GLN A 84 23.02 15.77 -6.55
N TRP A 85 23.69 16.72 -7.19
CA TRP A 85 24.44 17.78 -6.49
C TRP A 85 23.56 18.83 -5.81
N GLN A 86 22.29 18.95 -6.20
CA GLN A 86 21.27 19.76 -5.53
C GLN A 86 20.49 18.97 -4.47
N GLU A 87 20.77 17.66 -4.36
CA GLU A 87 20.05 16.71 -3.51
C GLU A 87 20.98 16.14 -2.43
N ASP A 88 21.81 16.99 -1.84
CA ASP A 88 22.80 16.64 -0.80
C ASP A 88 23.74 15.49 -1.19
N ARG A 89 24.01 15.34 -2.50
CA ARG A 89 24.83 14.26 -3.08
C ARG A 89 24.24 12.86 -2.86
N ILE A 90 22.99 12.75 -2.44
CA ILE A 90 22.32 11.48 -2.18
C ILE A 90 21.89 10.87 -3.51
N ALA A 91 22.37 9.66 -3.82
CA ALA A 91 21.88 8.88 -4.94
C ALA A 91 20.59 8.14 -4.57
N PRO A 92 19.73 7.79 -5.54
CA PRO A 92 18.70 6.79 -5.32
C PRO A 92 19.29 5.50 -4.78
N GLN A 93 18.75 5.02 -3.66
CA GLN A 93 19.28 3.83 -3.00
C GLN A 93 18.57 2.56 -3.46
N VAL A 94 17.29 2.62 -3.81
CA VAL A 94 16.58 1.46 -4.37
C VAL A 94 16.02 1.81 -5.74
N VAL A 95 16.27 0.95 -6.72
CA VAL A 95 15.81 1.11 -8.10
C VAL A 95 15.09 -0.15 -8.56
N PHE A 96 13.95 0.04 -9.21
CA PHE A 96 13.23 -0.99 -9.95
C PHE A 96 13.29 -0.70 -11.44
N GLU A 97 13.40 -1.76 -12.23
CA GLU A 97 13.31 -1.78 -13.69
C GLU A 97 12.35 -2.89 -14.11
N ILE A 98 11.46 -2.58 -15.05
CA ILE A 98 10.56 -3.54 -15.65
C ILE A 98 11.00 -3.73 -17.10
N ARG A 99 11.44 -4.93 -17.44
CA ARG A 99 12.00 -5.19 -18.75
C ARG A 99 10.95 -5.01 -19.85
N SER A 100 11.33 -4.28 -20.87
CA SER A 100 10.55 -4.10 -22.09
C SER A 100 10.80 -5.25 -23.09
N PHE A 101 9.78 -5.58 -23.90
CA PHE A 101 9.87 -6.62 -24.93
C PHE A 101 11.05 -6.40 -25.91
N ASN A 102 11.40 -5.14 -26.17
CA ASN A 102 12.45 -4.79 -27.13
C ASN A 102 13.81 -4.52 -26.46
N ASP A 103 13.95 -4.79 -25.16
CA ASP A 103 15.18 -4.50 -24.44
C ASP A 103 16.31 -5.47 -24.80
N SER A 104 17.31 -4.92 -25.50
CA SER A 104 18.56 -5.64 -25.76
C SER A 104 19.35 -5.87 -24.47
N GLN A 105 20.08 -6.99 -24.42
CA GLN A 105 21.02 -7.27 -23.31
C GLN A 105 22.05 -6.13 -23.11
N THR A 106 22.49 -5.50 -24.20
CA THR A 106 23.40 -4.36 -24.14
C THR A 106 22.82 -3.17 -23.37
N LYS A 107 21.52 -2.87 -23.55
CA LYS A 107 20.83 -1.81 -22.81
C LYS A 107 20.78 -2.16 -21.32
N MET A 108 20.46 -3.40 -20.98
CA MET A 108 20.43 -3.88 -19.59
C MET A 108 21.81 -3.83 -18.92
N ASN A 109 22.87 -4.24 -19.62
CA ASN A 109 24.24 -4.18 -19.10
C ASN A 109 24.70 -2.72 -18.85
N ARG A 110 24.26 -1.77 -19.69
CA ARG A 110 24.52 -0.34 -19.49
C ARG A 110 23.80 0.19 -18.25
N LYS A 111 22.51 -0.14 -18.06
CA LYS A 111 21.75 0.21 -16.85
C LYS A 111 22.42 -0.33 -15.60
N PHE A 112 22.75 -1.62 -15.57
CA PHE A 112 23.48 -2.23 -14.45
C PHE A 112 24.80 -1.50 -14.15
N SER A 113 25.61 -1.22 -15.17
CA SER A 113 26.88 -0.51 -15.01
C SER A 113 26.69 0.91 -14.47
N PHE A 114 25.63 1.59 -14.88
CA PHE A 114 25.25 2.92 -14.38
C PHE A 114 24.90 2.85 -12.89
N TYR A 115 23.97 1.98 -12.50
CA TYR A 115 23.54 1.82 -11.11
C TYR A 115 24.68 1.38 -10.19
N ASN A 116 25.51 0.44 -10.65
CA ASN A 116 26.68 -0.01 -9.93
C ASN A 116 27.66 1.16 -9.67
N ARG A 117 27.92 2.00 -10.68
CA ARG A 117 28.83 3.15 -10.58
C ARG A 117 28.31 4.27 -9.70
N HIS A 118 27.00 4.52 -9.72
CA HIS A 118 26.41 5.74 -9.15
C HIS A 118 25.74 5.55 -7.78
N GLY A 119 26.00 4.44 -7.11
CA GLY A 119 25.71 4.30 -5.68
C GLY A 119 24.34 3.72 -5.33
N VAL A 120 23.61 3.14 -6.30
CA VAL A 120 22.39 2.38 -6.02
C VAL A 120 22.71 1.23 -5.06
N GLU A 121 21.96 1.09 -3.97
CA GLU A 121 22.19 0.07 -2.94
C GLU A 121 21.44 -1.23 -3.24
N GLU A 122 20.25 -1.13 -3.84
CA GLU A 122 19.43 -2.27 -4.25
C GLU A 122 18.87 -2.01 -5.65
N TYR A 123 19.02 -3.00 -6.53
CA TYR A 123 18.53 -2.93 -7.90
C TYR A 123 17.69 -4.18 -8.19
N TYR A 124 16.46 -3.99 -8.62
CA TYR A 124 15.52 -5.06 -8.95
C TYR A 124 15.08 -4.94 -10.42
N LEU A 125 15.30 -6.00 -11.21
CA LEU A 125 14.86 -6.10 -12.59
C LEU A 125 13.83 -7.21 -12.70
N TYR A 126 12.62 -6.87 -13.13
CA TYR A 126 11.55 -7.83 -13.38
C TYR A 126 11.23 -7.95 -14.86
N ASP A 127 11.22 -9.17 -15.37
CA ASP A 127 10.79 -9.52 -16.72
C ASP A 127 9.36 -10.11 -16.65
N PRO A 128 8.33 -9.34 -17.03
CA PRO A 128 6.95 -9.83 -16.97
C PRO A 128 6.63 -10.89 -18.03
N GLN A 129 7.45 -11.04 -19.07
CA GLN A 129 7.22 -12.04 -20.11
C GLN A 129 7.69 -13.42 -19.65
N GLU A 130 8.87 -13.48 -19.04
CA GLU A 130 9.46 -14.72 -18.53
C GLU A 130 9.08 -15.00 -17.06
N ASN A 131 8.36 -14.07 -16.41
CA ASN A 131 8.04 -14.08 -14.98
C ASN A 131 9.31 -14.26 -14.11
N GLU A 132 10.36 -13.51 -14.45
CA GLU A 132 11.68 -13.62 -13.80
C GLU A 132 11.99 -12.33 -13.04
N LEU A 133 12.38 -12.47 -11.77
CA LEU A 133 12.90 -11.37 -10.96
C LEU A 133 14.37 -11.62 -10.66
N ILE A 134 15.21 -10.65 -11.01
CA ILE A 134 16.63 -10.63 -10.68
C ILE A 134 16.88 -9.43 -9.77
N GLY A 135 17.60 -9.66 -8.68
CA GLY A 135 17.97 -8.61 -7.74
C GLY A 135 19.48 -8.51 -7.58
N TRP A 136 19.93 -7.31 -7.25
CA TRP A 136 21.30 -7.06 -6.80
C TRP A 136 21.30 -6.22 -5.53
N GLN A 137 22.23 -6.51 -4.63
CA GLN A 137 22.51 -5.74 -3.43
C GLN A 137 23.94 -5.20 -3.48
N ARG A 138 24.15 -3.98 -3.02
CA ARG A 138 25.49 -3.42 -2.90
C ARG A 138 26.23 -4.03 -1.72
N ILE A 139 27.30 -4.77 -2.03
CA ILE A 139 28.22 -5.39 -1.07
C ILE A 139 29.63 -4.91 -1.44
N GLU A 140 30.40 -4.45 -0.44
CA GLU A 140 31.78 -3.97 -0.62
C GLU A 140 31.99 -2.96 -1.78
N GLY A 141 30.96 -2.15 -2.04
CA GLY A 141 31.00 -1.11 -3.08
C GLY A 141 30.54 -1.55 -4.46
N PHE A 142 30.11 -2.80 -4.67
CA PHE A 142 29.61 -3.31 -5.95
C PHE A 142 28.22 -3.93 -5.82
N LEU A 143 27.41 -3.83 -6.86
CA LEU A 143 26.16 -4.58 -6.96
C LEU A 143 26.46 -6.06 -7.23
N GLU A 144 26.16 -6.90 -6.24
CA GLU A 144 26.27 -8.36 -6.31
C GLU A 144 24.88 -9.00 -6.45
N VAL A 145 24.80 -10.12 -7.17
CA VAL A 145 23.53 -10.80 -7.44
C VAL A 145 22.95 -11.39 -6.16
N ILE A 146 21.64 -11.25 -5.98
CA ILE A 146 20.88 -11.95 -4.94
C ILE A 146 20.53 -13.34 -5.48
N GLU A 147 21.07 -14.38 -4.85
CA GLU A 147 20.94 -15.77 -5.34
C GLU A 147 19.48 -16.26 -5.38
N VAL A 148 18.66 -15.85 -4.42
CA VAL A 148 17.27 -16.30 -4.28
C VAL A 148 16.35 -15.11 -4.04
N MET A 149 15.49 -14.82 -5.03
CA MET A 149 14.54 -13.72 -4.95
C MET A 149 13.20 -14.08 -4.30
N SER A 150 12.76 -15.34 -4.36
CA SER A 150 11.55 -15.77 -3.64
C SER A 150 11.79 -15.69 -2.14
N GLY A 151 10.89 -14.99 -1.45
CA GLY A 151 11.01 -14.69 -0.02
C GLY A 151 12.09 -13.66 0.32
N TRP A 152 12.78 -13.07 -0.66
CA TRP A 152 13.78 -12.02 -0.40
C TRP A 152 13.10 -10.82 0.25
N VAL A 153 13.69 -10.30 1.33
CA VAL A 153 13.24 -9.08 2.00
C VAL A 153 14.27 -7.99 1.74
N SER A 154 13.85 -6.92 1.07
CA SER A 154 14.67 -5.73 0.83
C SER A 154 15.18 -5.15 2.17
N PRO A 155 16.50 -5.03 2.38
CA PRO A 155 17.04 -4.43 3.61
C PRO A 155 16.68 -2.95 3.79
N ARG A 156 16.52 -2.18 2.70
CA ARG A 156 16.15 -0.77 2.74
C ARG A 156 14.64 -0.57 2.86
N LEU A 157 13.85 -1.33 2.12
CA LEU A 157 12.39 -1.16 2.07
C LEU A 157 11.64 -2.00 3.11
N GLY A 158 12.21 -3.12 3.54
CA GLY A 158 11.51 -4.13 4.34
C GLY A 158 10.42 -4.89 3.58
N VAL A 159 10.28 -4.67 2.27
CA VAL A 159 9.30 -5.39 1.44
C VAL A 159 9.82 -6.77 1.06
N ARG A 160 8.92 -7.74 1.03
CA ARG A 160 9.21 -9.12 0.60
C ARG A 160 8.74 -9.35 -0.83
N PHE A 161 9.58 -10.01 -1.63
CA PHE A 161 9.26 -10.38 -3.01
C PHE A 161 8.82 -11.84 -3.09
N GLU A 162 7.80 -12.11 -3.90
CA GLU A 162 7.41 -13.45 -4.32
C GLU A 162 7.08 -13.46 -5.82
N LEU A 163 7.31 -14.59 -6.46
CA LEU A 163 6.89 -14.86 -7.83
C LEU A 163 5.77 -15.90 -7.79
N GLY A 164 4.54 -15.45 -8.07
CA GLY A 164 3.36 -16.30 -8.16
C GLY A 164 3.00 -16.65 -9.61
N GLU A 165 1.90 -17.39 -9.77
CA GLU A 165 1.35 -17.71 -11.10
C GLU A 165 0.92 -16.43 -11.86
N ASP A 166 0.43 -15.42 -11.14
CA ASP A 166 -0.02 -14.13 -11.68
C ASP A 166 1.11 -13.09 -11.84
N GLY A 167 2.35 -13.49 -11.56
CA GLY A 167 3.54 -12.66 -11.70
C GLY A 167 4.16 -12.18 -10.39
N LEU A 168 4.87 -11.06 -10.46
CA LEU A 168 5.52 -10.42 -9.32
C LEU A 168 4.53 -9.94 -8.25
N GLU A 169 4.75 -10.41 -7.03
CA GLU A 169 4.08 -9.94 -5.83
C GLU A 169 5.07 -9.28 -4.87
N ILE A 170 4.70 -8.12 -4.34
CA ILE A 170 5.49 -7.39 -3.34
C ILE A 170 4.63 -7.24 -2.10
N TYR A 171 5.15 -7.66 -0.96
CA TYR A 171 4.47 -7.59 0.33
C TYR A 171 5.15 -6.56 1.22
N ARG A 172 4.35 -5.70 1.82
CA ARG A 172 4.79 -4.76 2.86
C ARG A 172 5.24 -5.50 4.12
N PRO A 173 5.96 -4.81 5.04
CA PRO A 173 6.33 -5.37 6.34
C PRO A 173 5.14 -5.89 7.17
N ASP A 174 3.94 -5.33 6.97
CA ASP A 174 2.72 -5.76 7.66
C ASP A 174 2.02 -6.96 7.00
N GLY A 175 2.62 -7.52 5.95
CA GLY A 175 2.10 -8.68 5.21
C GLY A 175 1.04 -8.33 4.16
N GLN A 176 0.64 -7.06 3.99
CA GLN A 176 -0.27 -6.66 2.92
C GLN A 176 0.46 -6.53 1.58
N LYS A 177 -0.21 -6.88 0.48
CA LYS A 177 0.36 -6.74 -0.87
C LYS A 177 0.42 -5.27 -1.30
N PHE A 178 1.39 -4.95 -2.15
CA PHE A 178 1.25 -3.82 -3.05
C PHE A 178 0.08 -4.13 -3.98
N LEU A 179 -0.85 -3.19 -4.11
CA LEU A 179 -2.06 -3.31 -4.89
C LEU A 179 -2.13 -2.18 -5.91
N SER A 180 -2.68 -2.47 -7.07
CA SER A 180 -3.14 -1.46 -8.01
C SER A 180 -4.35 -0.72 -7.44
N TYR A 181 -4.67 0.44 -8.02
CA TYR A 181 -5.85 1.21 -7.62
C TYR A 181 -7.15 0.42 -7.75
N LEU A 182 -7.28 -0.42 -8.79
CA LEU A 182 -8.47 -1.25 -8.98
C LEU A 182 -8.60 -2.31 -7.87
N GLU A 183 -7.51 -2.98 -7.51
CA GLU A 183 -7.51 -3.96 -6.41
C GLU A 183 -7.83 -3.29 -5.06
N LEU A 184 -7.37 -2.05 -4.82
CA LEU A 184 -7.72 -1.27 -3.64
C LEU A 184 -9.21 -0.93 -3.58
N GLU A 185 -9.79 -0.48 -4.70
CA GLU A 185 -11.22 -0.17 -4.80
C GLU A 185 -12.08 -1.42 -4.55
N GLU A 186 -11.71 -2.57 -5.14
CA GLU A 186 -12.40 -3.84 -4.90
C GLU A 186 -12.34 -4.25 -3.41
N GLN A 187 -11.18 -4.10 -2.77
CA GLN A 187 -11.03 -4.38 -1.35
C GLN A 187 -11.89 -3.43 -0.50
N GLN A 188 -11.95 -2.15 -0.84
CA GLN A 188 -12.76 -1.15 -0.15
C GLN A 188 -14.26 -1.45 -0.28
N GLN A 189 -14.73 -1.77 -1.49
CA GLN A 189 -16.14 -2.13 -1.73
C GLN A 189 -16.54 -3.37 -0.93
N LEU A 190 -15.68 -4.40 -0.90
CA LEU A 190 -15.94 -5.60 -0.13
C LEU A 190 -15.98 -5.32 1.38
N ALA A 191 -15.09 -4.46 1.87
CA ALA A 191 -15.09 -4.03 3.28
C ALA A 191 -16.37 -3.25 3.62
N GLN A 192 -16.81 -2.35 2.75
CA GLN A 192 -18.03 -1.56 2.92
C GLN A 192 -19.28 -2.46 2.97
N GLN A 193 -19.42 -3.40 2.03
CA GLN A 193 -20.53 -4.35 2.03
C GLN A 193 -20.58 -5.21 3.29
N ARG A 194 -19.42 -5.63 3.80
CA ARG A 194 -19.32 -6.39 5.06
C ARG A 194 -19.76 -5.55 6.24
N ALA A 195 -19.31 -4.30 6.32
CA ALA A 195 -19.69 -3.37 7.39
C ALA A 195 -21.20 -3.07 7.38
N GLU A 196 -21.79 -2.86 6.20
CA GLU A 196 -23.23 -2.64 6.05
C GLU A 196 -24.04 -3.87 6.48
N HIS A 197 -23.60 -5.05 6.06
CA HIS A 197 -24.27 -6.30 6.45
C HIS A 197 -24.15 -6.59 7.95
N GLU A 198 -23.03 -6.23 8.58
CA GLU A 198 -22.87 -6.32 10.03
C GLU A 198 -23.74 -5.31 10.77
N ALA A 199 -23.78 -4.05 10.32
CA ALA A 199 -24.64 -3.03 10.89
C ALA A 199 -26.13 -3.42 10.81
N GLN A 200 -26.57 -3.96 9.67
CA GLN A 200 -27.95 -4.41 9.51
C GLN A 200 -28.29 -5.58 10.42
N ARG A 201 -27.33 -6.48 10.68
CA ARG A 201 -27.51 -7.59 11.64
C ARG A 201 -27.63 -7.06 13.07
N ALA A 202 -26.75 -6.15 13.47
CA ALA A 202 -26.80 -5.52 14.80
C ALA A 202 -28.11 -4.75 15.02
N GLU A 203 -28.60 -4.01 14.04
CA GLU A 203 -29.89 -3.30 14.12
C GLU A 203 -31.07 -4.28 14.28
N ASN A 204 -31.08 -5.36 13.49
CA ASN A 204 -32.13 -6.38 13.59
C ASN A 204 -32.12 -7.09 14.94
N GLU A 205 -30.95 -7.34 15.52
CA GLU A 205 -30.80 -7.92 16.85
C GLU A 205 -31.26 -6.95 17.94
N ALA A 206 -30.85 -5.68 17.88
CA ALA A 206 -31.31 -4.64 18.80
C ALA A 206 -32.84 -4.51 18.77
N ARG A 207 -33.45 -4.51 17.58
CA ARG A 207 -34.91 -4.48 17.43
C ARG A 207 -35.58 -5.72 18.01
N ARG A 208 -34.94 -6.90 17.96
CA ARG A 208 -35.48 -8.12 18.59
C ARG A 208 -35.42 -8.01 20.10
N ALA A 209 -34.28 -7.58 20.66
CA ALA A 209 -34.12 -7.37 22.10
C ALA A 209 -35.11 -6.33 22.64
N GLU A 210 -35.34 -5.22 21.94
CA GLU A 210 -36.32 -4.21 22.33
C GLU A 210 -37.76 -4.79 22.32
N ASN A 211 -38.11 -5.55 21.29
CA ASN A 211 -39.43 -6.19 21.22
C ASN A 211 -39.62 -7.23 22.32
N GLU A 212 -38.58 -7.98 22.69
CA GLU A 212 -38.61 -8.95 23.78
C GLU A 212 -38.72 -8.25 25.15
N ALA A 213 -37.94 -7.20 25.39
CA ALA A 213 -38.04 -6.38 26.59
C ALA A 213 -39.45 -5.79 26.76
N ARG A 214 -40.04 -5.27 25.67
CA ARG A 214 -41.42 -4.75 25.69
C ARG A 214 -42.43 -5.86 25.97
N ARG A 215 -42.21 -7.10 25.52
CA ARG A 215 -43.10 -8.24 25.84
C ARG A 215 -42.99 -8.60 27.32
N ALA A 216 -41.78 -8.70 27.85
CA ALA A 216 -41.54 -8.99 29.26
C ALA A 216 -42.15 -7.91 30.18
N GLU A 217 -42.02 -6.63 29.81
CA GLU A 217 -42.63 -5.53 30.56
C GLU A 217 -44.17 -5.60 30.55
N ASN A 218 -44.78 -5.86 29.39
CA ASN A 218 -46.23 -6.03 29.31
C ASN A 218 -46.72 -7.24 30.12
N GLU A 219 -45.96 -8.33 30.14
CA GLU A 219 -46.30 -9.52 30.93
C GLU A 219 -46.18 -9.23 32.43
N ALA A 220 -45.14 -8.53 32.87
CA ALA A 220 -44.98 -8.09 34.25
C ALA A 220 -46.13 -7.18 34.71
N GLN A 221 -46.54 -6.20 33.89
CA GLN A 221 -47.67 -5.32 34.19
C GLN A 221 -49.00 -6.10 34.31
N ARG A 222 -49.22 -7.12 33.48
CA ARG A 222 -50.40 -7.98 33.57
C ARG A 222 -50.40 -8.81 34.86
N ALA A 223 -49.28 -9.42 35.19
CA ALA A 223 -49.12 -10.19 36.42
C ALA A 223 -49.34 -9.31 37.66
N GLU A 224 -48.82 -8.08 37.66
CA GLU A 224 -49.04 -7.11 38.75
C GLU A 224 -50.53 -6.72 38.88
N HIS A 225 -51.20 -6.42 37.77
CA HIS A 225 -52.62 -6.09 37.80
C HIS A 225 -53.50 -7.27 38.25
N GLU A 226 -53.15 -8.50 37.84
CA GLU A 226 -53.85 -9.70 38.28
C GLU A 226 -53.64 -9.96 39.78
N ALA A 227 -52.41 -9.80 40.29
CA ALA A 227 -52.10 -9.90 41.71
C ALA A 227 -52.89 -8.87 42.55
N GLN A 228 -52.92 -7.60 42.11
CA GLN A 228 -53.73 -6.55 42.78
C GLN A 228 -55.23 -6.88 42.78
N ARG A 229 -55.74 -7.48 41.71
CA ARG A 229 -57.15 -7.88 41.62
C ARG A 229 -57.46 -9.06 42.55
N ALA A 230 -56.58 -10.07 42.59
CA ALA A 230 -56.69 -11.20 43.49
C ALA A 230 -56.66 -10.74 44.96
N GLU A 231 -55.75 -9.83 45.31
CA GLU A 231 -55.66 -9.26 46.66
C GLU A 231 -56.93 -8.50 47.07
N ARG A 232 -57.50 -7.67 46.18
CA ARG A 232 -58.78 -6.99 46.43
C ARG A 232 -59.96 -7.96 46.61
N LEU A 233 -59.99 -9.04 45.84
CA LEU A 233 -61.01 -10.09 45.96
C LEU A 233 -60.86 -10.84 47.29
N ALA A 234 -59.64 -11.23 47.67
CA ALA A 234 -59.36 -11.87 48.94
C ALA A 234 -59.75 -10.98 50.13
N ALA A 235 -59.48 -9.67 50.05
CA ALA A 235 -59.91 -8.71 51.07
C ALA A 235 -61.45 -8.66 51.22
N LYS A 236 -62.19 -8.61 50.10
CA LYS A 236 -63.66 -8.65 50.12
C LYS A 236 -64.22 -9.96 50.66
N LEU A 237 -63.61 -11.10 50.34
CA LEU A 237 -64.03 -12.41 50.88
C LEU A 237 -63.85 -12.46 52.40
N ARG A 238 -62.74 -11.92 52.92
CA ARG A 238 -62.51 -11.78 54.37
C ARG A 238 -63.55 -10.88 55.04
N GLU A 239 -63.96 -9.77 54.41
CA GLU A 239 -65.07 -8.93 54.93
C GLU A 239 -66.41 -9.69 55.02
N LEU A 240 -66.61 -10.68 54.15
CA LEU A 240 -67.79 -11.56 54.15
C LEU A 240 -67.64 -12.78 55.09
N ASN A 241 -66.57 -12.86 55.90
CA ASN A 241 -66.22 -14.01 56.77
C ASN A 241 -66.00 -15.33 56.01
N ILE A 242 -65.58 -15.27 54.75
CA ILE A 242 -65.19 -16.44 53.94
C ILE A 242 -63.66 -16.48 53.89
N ASP A 243 -63.06 -17.59 54.30
CA ASP A 243 -61.61 -17.77 54.24
C ASP A 243 -61.16 -17.99 52.77
N PRO A 244 -60.42 -17.04 52.16
CA PRO A 244 -60.04 -17.12 50.76
C PRO A 244 -59.11 -18.29 50.45
N ASP A 245 -58.37 -18.79 51.45
CA ASP A 245 -57.38 -19.87 51.29
C ASP A 245 -58.02 -21.27 51.44
N SER A 246 -59.34 -21.32 51.67
CA SER A 246 -60.12 -22.56 51.86
C SER A 246 -60.94 -22.99 50.64
N ILE A 247 -60.85 -22.24 49.53
CA ILE A 247 -61.59 -22.46 48.26
C ILE A 247 -60.68 -23.05 47.19
#